data_AF-A0A9D4I6B9-F1
#
_entry.id   AF-A0A9D4I6B9-F1
#
_cell.length_a   1.000
_cell.length_b   1.000
_cell.length_c   1.000
_cell.angle_alpha   90.00
_cell.angle_beta   90.00
_cell.angle_gamma   90.00
#
_symmetry.space_group_name_H-M   'P 1'
#
loop_
_entity.id
_entity.type
_entity.pdbx_description
1 polymer ?
#
loop_
_entity_poly.entity_id
_entity_poly.type
_entity_poly.pdbx_seq_one_letter_code
_entity_poly.pdbx_strand_id
1 'polypeptide(L)'
;MYTDSELQGMTCVSVTPAGHVLVCGSLSNTILHVDSEGKMKLATLVSRERGGVWNPVSVNYNSATSSVIVGQHWKKSSMCEE
;
A
#
# COMPACT_ATOMS: atom_id res chain seq x y z
N MET A 1 -16.44 3.44 -0.77
CA MET A 1 -15.94 2.05 -0.87
C MET A 1 -14.75 2.03 -1.83
N TYR A 2 -13.74 1.21 -1.57
CA TYR A 2 -12.71 0.90 -2.57
C TYR A 2 -13.22 -0.22 -3.48
N THR A 3 -12.60 -0.36 -4.65
CA THR A 3 -12.94 -1.45 -5.59
C THR A 3 -11.96 -2.61 -5.44
N ASP A 4 -12.39 -3.82 -5.78
CA ASP A 4 -11.53 -5.02 -5.74
C ASP A 4 -10.28 -4.87 -6.63
N SER A 5 -10.37 -4.04 -7.68
CA SER A 5 -9.23 -3.74 -8.56
C SER A 5 -8.14 -2.88 -7.89
N GLU A 6 -8.49 -2.10 -6.87
CA GLU A 6 -7.54 -1.25 -6.14
C GLU A 6 -6.71 -2.00 -5.10
N LEU A 7 -7.06 -3.25 -4.78
CA LEU A 7 -6.35 -4.08 -3.79
C LEU A 7 -6.06 -5.49 -4.34
N GLN A 8 -5.77 -5.59 -5.64
CA GLN A 8 -5.42 -6.89 -6.23
C GLN A 8 -4.16 -7.47 -5.59
N GLY A 9 -4.23 -8.75 -5.24
CA GLY A 9 -3.16 -9.44 -4.53
C GLY A 9 -2.89 -8.79 -3.17
N MET A 10 -3.92 -8.64 -2.35
CA MET A 10 -3.78 -8.10 -1.01
C MET A 10 -2.76 -8.93 -0.21
N THR A 11 -1.71 -8.28 0.27
CA THR A 11 -0.56 -8.92 0.94
C THR A 11 -0.38 -8.49 2.38
N CYS A 12 -0.73 -7.24 2.70
CA CYS A 12 -0.52 -6.68 4.03
C CYS A 12 -1.64 -5.77 4.51
N VAL A 13 -1.79 -5.75 5.83
CA VAL A 13 -2.63 -4.82 6.58
C VAL A 13 -1.84 -4.30 7.79
N SER A 14 -2.00 -3.02 8.13
CA SER A 14 -1.49 -2.43 9.37
C SER A 14 -2.54 -1.52 9.98
N VAL A 15 -2.59 -1.46 11.30
CA VAL A 15 -3.49 -0.57 12.04
C VAL A 15 -2.69 0.56 12.65
N THR A 16 -3.13 1.79 12.46
CA THR A 16 -2.55 2.99 13.10
C THR A 16 -3.05 3.12 14.53
N PRO A 17 -2.34 3.84 15.43
CA PRO A 17 -2.83 4.09 16.79
C PRO A 17 -4.19 4.79 16.86
N ALA A 18 -4.54 5.57 15.82
CA ALA A 18 -5.84 6.21 15.69
C ALA A 18 -6.98 5.26 15.26
N GLY A 19 -6.67 3.97 15.05
CA GLY A 19 -7.63 2.95 14.64
C GLY A 19 -7.87 2.87 13.13
N HIS A 20 -7.27 3.74 12.32
CA HIS A 20 -7.35 3.61 10.87
C HIS A 20 -6.50 2.46 10.34
N VAL A 21 -6.89 1.94 9.18
CA VAL A 21 -6.28 0.75 8.59
C VAL A 21 -5.54 1.12 7.30
N LEU A 22 -4.36 0.56 7.12
CA LEU A 22 -3.57 0.62 5.90
C LEU A 22 -3.61 -0.75 5.22
N VAL A 23 -3.93 -0.79 3.93
CA VAL A 23 -4.02 -2.04 3.16
C VAL A 23 -3.18 -1.94 1.90
N CYS A 24 -2.41 -2.99 1.62
CA CYS A 24 -1.56 -3.08 0.44
C CYS A 24 -2.18 -3.97 -0.62
N GLY A 25 -2.16 -3.53 -1.88
CA GLY A 25 -2.40 -4.38 -3.05
C GLY A 25 -1.09 -4.58 -3.81
N SER A 26 -0.54 -5.80 -3.76
CA SER A 26 0.76 -6.11 -4.35
C SER A 26 0.74 -6.10 -5.88
N LEU A 27 -0.34 -6.62 -6.49
CA LEU A 27 -0.48 -6.66 -7.95
C LEU A 27 -0.96 -5.32 -8.51
N SER A 28 -1.71 -4.56 -7.71
CA SER A 28 -2.16 -3.21 -8.06
C SER A 28 -1.13 -2.12 -7.74
N ASN A 29 -0.03 -2.46 -7.06
CA ASN A 29 0.99 -1.51 -6.59
C ASN A 29 0.38 -0.33 -5.82
N THR A 30 -0.53 -0.65 -4.90
CA THR A 30 -1.32 0.35 -4.17
C THR A 30 -1.19 0.19 -2.68
N ILE A 31 -1.32 1.31 -1.97
CA ILE A 31 -1.52 1.34 -0.53
C ILE A 31 -2.69 2.27 -0.26
N LEU A 32 -3.73 1.72 0.33
CA LEU A 32 -4.94 2.43 0.68
C LEU A 32 -4.96 2.70 2.18
N HIS A 33 -5.49 3.85 2.53
CA HIS A 33 -5.91 4.19 3.87
C HIS A 33 -7.42 4.02 3.93
N VAL A 34 -7.90 3.16 4.82
CA VAL A 34 -9.31 2.82 4.98
C VAL A 34 -9.73 3.05 6.44
N ASP A 35 -11.03 3.19 6.65
CA ASP A 35 -11.59 3.36 7.99
C ASP A 35 -11.30 2.16 8.90
N SER A 36 -11.56 2.33 10.19
CA SER A 36 -11.36 1.29 11.20
C SER A 36 -12.20 0.03 10.98
N GLU A 37 -13.27 0.12 10.19
CA GLU A 37 -14.13 -1.01 9.84
C GLU A 37 -13.74 -1.69 8.51
N GLY A 38 -12.75 -1.15 7.80
CA GLY A 38 -12.34 -1.61 6.47
C GLY A 38 -13.39 -1.38 5.38
N LYS A 39 -14.41 -0.54 5.59
CA LYS A 39 -15.56 -0.36 4.68
C LYS A 39 -15.38 0.80 3.72
N MET A 40 -14.77 1.88 4.18
CA MET A 40 -14.56 3.08 3.37
C MET A 40 -13.09 3.37 3.15
N LYS A 41 -12.74 3.59 1.90
CA LYS A 41 -11.48 4.21 1.51
C LYS A 41 -11.49 5.67 1.96
N LEU A 42 -10.54 6.02 2.81
CA LEU A 42 -10.29 7.39 3.26
C LEU A 42 -9.33 8.09 2.30
N ALA A 43 -8.28 7.40 1.85
CA ALA A 43 -7.32 7.95 0.89
C ALA A 43 -6.55 6.86 0.13
N THR A 44 -6.04 7.22 -1.05
CA THR A 44 -5.00 6.44 -1.75
C THR A 44 -3.65 7.07 -1.42
N LEU A 45 -2.84 6.37 -0.61
CA LEU A 45 -1.52 6.86 -0.19
C LEU A 45 -0.48 6.64 -1.29
N VAL A 46 -0.55 5.46 -1.92
CA VAL A 46 0.33 5.05 -2.99
C VAL A 46 -0.51 4.46 -4.10
N SER A 47 -0.21 4.85 -5.33
CA SER A 47 -0.79 4.26 -6.54
C SER A 47 0.30 3.97 -7.55
N ARG A 48 0.04 2.99 -8.41
CA ARG A 48 0.93 2.63 -9.53
C ARG A 48 1.33 3.85 -10.37
N GLU A 49 0.41 4.77 -10.58
CA GLU A 49 0.57 5.95 -11.43
C GLU A 49 1.48 7.01 -10.82
N ARG A 50 1.47 7.15 -9.48
CA ARG A 50 2.33 8.11 -8.77
C ARG A 50 3.77 7.62 -8.61
N GLY A 51 4.03 6.36 -8.94
CA GLY A 51 5.35 5.74 -8.87
C GLY A 51 5.86 5.55 -7.43
N GLY A 52 7.04 4.94 -7.30
CA GLY A 52 7.78 4.87 -6.03
C GLY A 52 7.63 3.57 -5.22
N VAL A 53 6.55 2.80 -5.41
CA VAL A 53 6.39 1.48 -4.75
C VAL A 53 6.08 0.38 -5.76
N TRP A 54 6.74 -0.76 -5.63
CA TRP A 54 6.56 -1.92 -6.50
C TRP A 54 6.33 -3.20 -5.71
N ASN A 55 5.19 -3.85 -5.93
CA ASN A 55 4.84 -5.10 -5.27
C ASN A 55 5.06 -5.02 -3.74
N PRO A 56 4.26 -4.17 -3.04
CA PRO A 56 4.33 -4.04 -1.60
C PRO A 56 3.96 -5.35 -0.92
N VAL A 57 4.75 -5.74 0.08
CA VAL A 57 4.59 -6.99 0.85
C VAL A 57 4.41 -6.77 2.33
N SER A 58 4.85 -5.62 2.85
CA SER A 58 4.64 -5.23 4.23
C SER A 58 4.42 -3.72 4.35
N VAL A 59 3.62 -3.32 5.32
CA VAL A 59 3.39 -1.93 5.66
C VAL A 59 3.38 -1.78 7.18
N ASN A 60 3.98 -0.70 7.68
CA ASN A 60 3.96 -0.38 9.08
C ASN A 60 3.81 1.13 9.28
N TYR A 61 3.02 1.51 10.27
CA TYR A 61 2.85 2.91 10.64
C TYR A 61 3.79 3.28 11.79
N ASN A 62 4.72 4.19 11.53
CA ASN A 62 5.57 4.78 12.56
C ASN A 62 4.83 5.93 13.24
N SER A 63 4.38 5.72 14.47
CA SER A 63 3.68 6.71 15.27
C SER A 63 4.56 7.89 15.70
N ALA A 64 5.87 7.68 15.88
CA ALA A 64 6.79 8.73 16.30
C ALA A 64 7.01 9.78 15.20
N THR A 65 7.06 9.36 13.94
CA THR A 65 7.30 10.26 12.79
C THR A 65 6.07 10.52 11.95
N SER A 66 4.91 9.95 12.32
CA SER A 66 3.68 9.97 11.51
C SER A 66 3.92 9.54 10.06
N SER A 67 4.77 8.54 9.85
CA SER A 67 5.19 8.07 8.52
C SER A 67 4.79 6.62 8.28
N VAL A 68 4.59 6.27 7.02
CA VAL A 68 4.33 4.88 6.60
C VAL A 68 5.61 4.29 6.03
N ILE A 69 6.05 3.17 6.61
CA ILE A 69 7.17 2.38 6.12
C ILE A 69 6.61 1.24 5.29
N VAL A 70 7.15 1.07 4.09
CA VAL A 70 6.68 0.07 3.12
C VAL A 70 7.83 -0.86 2.77
N GLY A 71 7.65 -2.15 3.03
CA GLY A 71 8.48 -3.19 2.47
C GLY A 71 7.95 -3.60 1.10
N GLN A 72 8.83 -3.67 0.12
CA GLN A 72 8.49 -3.91 -1.27
C GLN A 72 9.46 -4.91 -1.91
N HIS A 73 9.02 -5.61 -2.95
CA HIS A 73 9.97 -6.34 -3.79
C HIS A 73 10.77 -5.37 -4.67
N TRP A 74 11.93 -5.83 -5.12
CA TRP A 74 12.68 -5.13 -6.15
C TRP A 74 11.83 -4.98 -7.41
N LYS A 75 11.80 -3.76 -7.93
CA LYS A 75 11.39 -3.52 -9.31
C LYS A 75 12.44 -4.19 -10.19
N LYS A 76 12.04 -5.21 -10.95
CA LYS A 76 12.93 -5.77 -11.99
C LYS A 76 13.23 -4.62 -12.93
N SER A 77 14.46 -4.10 -12.91
CA SER A 77 14.94 -3.23 -13.97
C SER A 77 14.78 -4.05 -15.24
N SER A 78 14.05 -3.52 -16.22
CA SER A 78 14.13 -4.03 -17.59
C SER A 78 15.61 -4.22 -17.88
N MET A 79 16.00 -5.45 -18.23
CA MET A 79 17.30 -5.72 -18.82
C MET A 79 17.57 -4.60 -19.82
N CYS A 80 18.66 -3.86 -19.63
CA CYS A 80 19.27 -3.18 -20.75
C CYS A 80 19.61 -4.31 -21.72
N GLU A 81 18.83 -4.43 -22.81
CA GLU A 81 19.34 -5.13 -23.98
C GLU A 81 20.58 -4.36 -24.44
N GLU A 82 21.65 -5.11 -24.69
CA GLU A 82 22.99 -4.66 -25.07
C GLU A 82 23.00 -3.81 -26.34
#